data_AF-A0FHT1-F1
#
_entry.id   AF-A0FHT1-F1
#
_cell.length_a   1.000
_cell.length_b   1.000
_cell.length_c   1.000
_cell.angle_alpha   90.00
_cell.angle_beta   90.00
_cell.angle_gamma   90.00
#
_symmetry.space_group_name_H-M   'P 1'
#
loop_
_entity.id
_entity.type
_entity.pdbx_description
1 polymer ?
#
loop_
_entity_poly.entity_id
_entity_poly.type
_entity_poly.pdbx_seq_one_letter_code
_entity_poly.pdbx_strand_id
1 'polypeptide(L)' 'LSIRRHKEVWELVYHHFAPQFLLRVVGESDGCGTEVYFKPSPETISNLHFSSEIQAKRMRELWFLISGVGILQR' A
#
# COMPACT_ATOMS: atom_id res chain seq x y z
N LEU A 1 -7.24 -1.23 -1.02
CA LEU A 1 -6.70 -0.02 -1.68
C LEU A 1 -7.59 1.13 -1.25
N SER A 2 -7.00 2.15 -0.63
CA SER A 2 -7.73 3.32 -0.16
C SER A 2 -7.08 4.56 -0.76
N ILE A 3 -7.87 5.36 -1.50
CA ILE A 3 -7.39 6.55 -2.20
C ILE A 3 -8.09 7.76 -1.61
N ARG A 4 -7.32 8.74 -1.13
CA ARG A 4 -7.81 10.00 -0.59
C ARG A 4 -7.60 11.08 -1.65
N ARG A 5 -8.68 11.55 -2.30
CA ARG A 5 -8.62 12.56 -3.38
C ARG A 5 -9.96 13.30 -3.49
N HIS A 6 -9.90 14.58 -3.86
CA HIS A 6 -11.09 15.45 -4.02
C HIS A 6 -11.96 15.54 -2.76
N LYS A 7 -11.34 15.56 -1.58
CA LYS A 7 -12.02 15.52 -0.28
C LYS A 7 -12.79 14.23 0.01
N GLU A 8 -12.62 13.20 -0.80
CA GLU A 8 -13.30 11.91 -0.68
C GLU A 8 -12.29 10.78 -0.43
N VAL A 9 -12.74 9.78 0.33
CA VAL A 9 -12.05 8.50 0.51
C VAL A 9 -12.70 7.49 -0.42
N TRP A 10 -11.92 6.97 -1.35
CA TRP A 10 -12.32 5.94 -2.28
C TRP A 10 -11.74 4.60 -1.83
N GLU A 11 -12.55 3.55 -1.88
CA GLU A 11 -12.16 2.19 -1.49
C GLU A 11 -12.28 1.23 -2.66
N LEU A 12 -11.30 0.34 -2.77
CA LEU A 12 -11.31 -0.80 -3.66
C LEU A 12 -10.67 -2.03 -3.00
N VAL A 13 -11.35 -3.16 -3.06
CA VAL A 13 -10.89 -4.44 -2.50
C VAL A 13 -10.78 -5.48 -3.60
N TYR A 14 -9.63 -6.17 -3.63
CA TYR A 14 -9.35 -7.28 -4.54
C TYR A 14 -9.18 -8.57 -3.76
N HIS A 15 -9.70 -9.65 -4.31
CA HIS A 15 -9.47 -11.01 -3.80
C HIS A 15 -9.14 -11.92 -4.99
N HIS A 16 -8.01 -12.65 -4.92
CA HIS A 16 -7.48 -13.46 -6.03
C HIS A 16 -7.56 -12.74 -7.39
N PHE A 17 -7.10 -11.49 -7.45
CA PHE A 17 -7.12 -10.62 -8.63
C PHE A 17 -8.51 -10.16 -9.13
N ALA A 18 -9.60 -10.59 -8.50
CA ALA A 18 -10.95 -10.14 -8.82
C ALA A 18 -11.40 -8.97 -7.91
N PRO A 19 -11.87 -7.85 -8.49
CA PRO A 19 -12.45 -6.76 -7.70
C PRO A 19 -13.74 -7.23 -7.03
N GLN A 20 -13.88 -6.96 -5.74
CA GLN A 20 -15.08 -7.33 -4.97
C GLN A 20 -16.25 -6.38 -5.20
N PHE A 21 -15.95 -5.14 -5.60
CA PHE A 21 -16.92 -4.11 -5.92
C PHE A 21 -16.26 -3.05 -6.81
N LEU A 22 -17.09 -2.23 -7.48
CA LEU A 22 -16.61 -1.04 -8.20
C LEU A 22 -16.09 0.01 -7.21
N LEU A 23 -15.11 0.80 -7.66
CA LEU A 23 -14.53 1.89 -6.88
C LEU A 23 -15.66 2.78 -6.31
N ARG A 24 -15.71 2.92 -4.98
CA ARG A 24 -16.79 3.62 -4.27
C ARG A 24 -16.24 4.61 -3.26
N VAL A 25 -16.99 5.67 -3.01
CA VAL A 25 -16.71 6.61 -1.92
C VAL A 25 -17.20 6.00 -0.61
N VAL A 26 -16.34 5.99 0.41
CA VAL A 26 -16.62 5.45 1.74
C VAL A 26 -16.55 6.51 2.85
N GLY A 27 -16.19 7.76 2.51
CA GLY A 27 -16.17 8.87 3.45
C GLY A 27 -15.49 10.10 2.88
N GLU A 28 -15.26 11.10 3.74
CA GLU A 28 -14.55 12.34 3.42
C GLU A 28 -13.12 12.32 3.96
N SER A 29 -12.22 13.11 3.36
CA SER A 29 -10.81 13.22 3.79
C SER A 29 -10.24 14.58 3.49
N ASP A 30 -9.63 15.23 4.49
CA ASP A 30 -8.91 16.49 4.31
C ASP A 30 -7.53 16.32 3.67
N GLY A 31 -7.01 15.10 3.61
CA GLY A 31 -5.70 14.76 3.05
C GLY A 31 -5.76 14.19 1.63
N CYS A 32 -4.59 14.09 1.01
CA CYS A 32 -4.37 13.37 -0.25
C CYS A 32 -3.39 12.21 -0.06
N GLY A 33 -3.58 11.13 -0.82
CA GLY A 33 -2.65 10.00 -0.83
C GLY A 33 -3.30 8.68 -1.22
N THR A 34 -2.46 7.67 -1.39
CA THR A 34 -2.90 6.31 -1.73
C THR A 34 -2.29 5.33 -0.75
N GLU A 35 -3.13 4.48 -0.19
CA GLU A 35 -2.75 3.44 0.77
C GLU A 35 -3.04 2.06 0.17
N VAL A 36 -2.02 1.23 0.15
CA VAL A 36 -2.10 -0.14 -0.38
C VAL A 36 -1.75 -1.11 0.73
N TYR A 37 -2.72 -1.95 1.09
CA TYR A 37 -2.54 -3.09 1.95
C TYR A 37 -2.81 -4.36 1.13
N PHE A 38 -1.94 -5.35 1.25
CA PHE A 38 -2.14 -6.67 0.64
C PHE A 38 -1.72 -7.76 1.60
N LYS A 39 -2.49 -8.86 1.60
CA LYS A 39 -2.13 -10.11 2.27
C LYS A 39 -1.61 -11.08 1.20
N PRO A 40 -0.40 -11.64 1.33
CA PRO A 40 0.12 -12.59 0.34
C PRO A 40 -0.72 -13.87 0.33
N SER A 41 -0.93 -14.45 -0.86
CA SER A 41 -1.57 -15.76 -0.96
C SER A 41 -0.59 -16.87 -0.56
N PRO A 42 -0.95 -17.74 0.39
CA PRO A 42 -0.11 -18.88 0.77
C PRO A 42 0.01 -19.92 -0.35
N GLU A 43 -0.89 -19.92 -1.33
CA GLU A 43 -0.84 -20.81 -2.50
C GLU A 43 0.31 -20.46 -3.45
N THR A 44 0.68 -19.17 -3.51
CA THR A 44 1.75 -18.69 -4.39
C THR A 44 3.07 -18.54 -3.64
N ILE A 45 3.04 -18.13 -2.37
CA ILE A 45 4.22 -17.88 -1.56
C ILE A 45 4.30 -18.93 -0.46
N SER A 46 5.17 -19.93 -0.68
CA SER A 46 5.37 -21.06 0.23
C SER A 46 6.16 -20.69 1.50
N ASN A 47 7.04 -19.68 1.42
CA ASN A 47 7.81 -19.19 2.57
C ASN A 47 7.47 -17.72 2.86
N LEU A 48 6.56 -17.53 3.81
CA LEU A 48 5.97 -16.24 4.16
C LEU A 48 6.79 -15.54 5.27
N HIS A 49 8.11 -15.40 5.04
CA HIS A 49 9.02 -14.72 5.95
C HIS A 49 9.36 -13.31 5.44
N PHE A 50 8.74 -12.29 6.04
CA PHE A 50 9.09 -10.90 5.78
C PHE A 50 10.30 -10.49 6.63
N SER A 51 11.48 -10.41 6.01
CA SER A 51 12.69 -9.90 6.69
C SER A 51 12.67 -8.38 6.75
N SER A 52 12.62 -7.85 7.98
CA SER A 52 12.73 -6.41 8.25
C SER A 52 14.05 -5.82 7.73
N GLU A 53 15.14 -6.60 7.75
CA GLU A 53 16.46 -6.16 7.26
C GLU A 53 16.46 -5.92 5.76
N ILE A 54 15.83 -6.83 4.99
CA ILE A 54 15.70 -6.69 3.53
C ILE A 54 14.85 -5.47 3.19
N GLN A 55 13.73 -5.26 3.90
CA GLN A 55 12.85 -4.10 3.70
C GLN A 55 13.60 -2.79 3.98
N ALA A 56 14.27 -2.70 5.13
CA ALA A 56 15.01 -1.51 5.52
C ALA A 56 16.16 -1.21 4.55
N LYS A 57 16.86 -2.24 4.04
CA LYS A 57 17.92 -2.05 3.03
C LYS A 57 17.36 -1.43 1.75
N ARG A 58 16.24 -1.94 1.24
CA ARG A 58 15.59 -1.40 0.02
C ARG A 58 15.07 0.03 0.22
N MET A 59 14.48 0.32 1.38
CA MET A 59 14.05 1.68 1.71
C MET A 59 15.22 2.67 1.77
N ARG A 60 16.36 2.27 2.36
CA ARG A 60 17.58 3.10 2.38
C ARG A 60 18.14 3.36 0.98
N GLU A 61 18.18 2.32 0.13
CA GLU A 61 18.61 2.47 -1.27
C GLU A 61 17.73 3.50 -2.02
N LEU A 62 16.41 3.44 -1.84
CA LEU A 62 15.47 4.39 -2.45
C LEU A 62 15.63 5.81 -1.90
N TRP A 63 15.82 5.97 -0.60
CA TRP A 63 16.03 7.28 0.03
C TRP A 63 17.29 7.98 -0.52
N PHE A 64 18.36 7.23 -0.76
CA PHE A 64 19.59 7.78 -1.32
C PHE A 64 19.39 8.34 -2.75
N LEU A 65 18.52 7.69 -3.54
CA LEU A 65 18.25 8.07 -4.92
C LEU A 65 17.24 9.23 -5.05
N ILE A 66 16.39 9.42 -4.04
CA ILE A 66 15.28 10.38 -4.09
C ILE A 66 15.44 11.39 -2.96
N SER A 67 16.21 12.44 -3.24
CA SER A 67 16.39 13.57 -2.31
C SER A 67 15.06 14.26 -2.01
N GLY A 68 14.80 14.54 -0.73
CA GLY A 68 13.63 15.29 -0.28
C GLY A 68 12.38 14.46 0.08
N VAL A 69 12.44 13.12 -0.01
CA VAL A 69 11.33 12.23 0.38
C VAL A 69 11.61 11.57 1.73
N GLY A 70 10.66 11.65 2.65
CA GLY A 70 10.69 10.92 3.92
C GLY A 70 10.03 9.55 3.78
N ILE A 71 10.75 8.48 4.12
CA ILE A 71 10.22 7.12 4.18
C ILE A 71 10.24 6.68 5.65
N LEU A 72 9.07 6.33 6.19
CA LEU A 72 8.92 5.83 7.55
C LEU A 72 8.50 4.36 7.53
N GLN A 73 9.26 3.50 8.20
CA GLN A 73 8.86 2.14 8.54
C GLN A 73 8.31 2.15 9.97
N ARG A 74 7.09 1.64 10.17
CA ARG A 74 6.51 1.39 11.49
C ARG A 74 6.63 -0.08 11.85
#